data_AF-A0A235HXX5-F1
#
_entry.id   AF-A0A235HXX5-F1
#
_cell.length_a   1.000
_cell.length_b   1.000
_cell.length_c   1.000
_cell.angle_alpha   90.00
_cell.angle_beta   90.00
_cell.angle_gamma   90.00
#
_symmetry.space_group_name_H-M   'P 1'
#
loop_
_entity.id
_entity.type
_entity.pdbx_description
1 polymer ?
#
loop_
_entity_poly.entity_id
_entity_poly.type
_entity_poly.pdbx_seq_one_letter_code
_entity_poly.pdbx_strand_id
1 'polypeptide(L)'
;MELLQLMLVLGTVVGVTDGNTILVKDNAGQTTIVKLACINAPEVTDKRYGLAATQRLKQLLPPQTPVVIRSTEQLKNGRPAGEVFVDNRSVNLLLVESGNAVVDQESLQNCYESKTKFLIAEANAKNKHLGLWQQSKLPMNTSF
;
A
#
# COMPACT_ATOMS: atom_id res chain seq x y z
N MET A 1 -1.42 25.18 8.57
CA MET A 1 -0.76 24.01 7.97
C MET A 1 0.12 23.40 9.04
N GLU A 2 -0.35 22.36 9.71
CA GLU A 2 0.50 21.66 10.66
C GLU A 2 1.64 20.99 9.90
N LEU A 3 2.86 21.15 10.42
CA LEU A 3 4.03 20.46 9.93
C LEU A 3 3.82 18.98 10.26
N LEU A 4 3.35 18.21 9.28
CA LEU A 4 3.19 16.78 9.46
C LEU A 4 4.60 16.20 9.60
N GLN A 5 5.04 16.04 10.85
CA GLN A 5 6.37 15.55 11.15
C GLN A 5 6.49 14.17 10.51
N LEU A 6 7.40 14.05 9.55
CA LEU A 6 7.66 12.84 8.80
C LEU A 6 8.23 11.80 9.78
N MET A 7 7.33 11.04 10.41
CA MET A 7 7.72 10.00 11.35
C MET A 7 8.15 8.77 10.56
N LEU A 8 9.43 8.45 10.69
CA LEU A 8 9.99 7.19 10.24
C LEU A 8 9.77 6.16 11.34
N VAL A 9 8.98 5.13 11.03
CA VAL A 9 8.78 3.99 11.91
C VAL A 9 9.60 2.82 11.38
N LEU A 10 10.50 2.32 12.21
CA LEU A 10 11.24 1.09 11.94
C LEU A 10 10.49 -0.06 12.60
N GLY A 11 10.34 -1.16 11.87
CA GLY A 11 9.69 -2.34 12.43
C GLY A 11 9.90 -3.59 11.61
N THR A 12 9.33 -4.67 12.11
CA THR A 12 9.35 -5.98 11.47
C THR A 12 7.93 -6.43 11.20
N VAL A 13 7.67 -6.92 9.98
CA VAL A 13 6.35 -7.43 9.60
C VAL A 13 6.00 -8.65 10.46
N VAL A 14 4.86 -8.57 11.14
CA VAL A 14 4.25 -9.71 11.83
C VAL A 14 3.34 -10.46 10.87
N GLY A 15 2.58 -9.73 10.05
CA GLY A 15 1.69 -10.32 9.07
C GLY A 15 1.00 -9.29 8.18
N VAL A 16 0.19 -9.79 7.25
CA VAL A 16 -0.63 -9.01 6.33
C VAL A 16 -2.09 -9.31 6.62
N THR A 17 -2.87 -8.26 6.86
CA THR A 17 -4.30 -8.34 7.19
C THR A 17 -5.14 -8.47 5.92
N ASP A 18 -4.88 -7.62 4.92
CA ASP A 18 -5.58 -7.55 3.63
C ASP A 18 -4.67 -6.92 2.56
N GLY A 19 -5.22 -6.56 1.39
CA GLY A 19 -4.45 -6.04 0.25
C GLY A 19 -3.75 -4.70 0.45
N ASN A 20 -4.06 -3.94 1.52
CA ASN A 20 -3.42 -2.67 1.83
C ASN A 20 -3.19 -2.43 3.33
N THR A 21 -3.24 -3.47 4.16
CA THR A 21 -3.04 -3.35 5.61
C THR A 21 -2.08 -4.40 6.14
N ILE A 22 -1.09 -3.95 6.91
CA ILE A 22 -0.07 -4.81 7.53
C ILE A 22 -0.06 -4.66 9.05
N LEU A 23 0.47 -5.68 9.71
CA LEU A 23 0.75 -5.70 11.14
C LEU A 23 2.26 -5.68 11.34
N VAL A 24 2.77 -4.69 12.09
CA VAL A 24 4.21 -4.44 12.26
C VAL A 24 4.54 -4.37 13.74
N LYS A 25 5.64 -4.98 14.13
CA LYS A 25 6.19 -4.92 15.49
C LYS A 25 7.42 -4.02 15.51
N ASP A 26 7.44 -3.04 16.40
CA ASP A 26 8.59 -2.15 16.59
C ASP A 26 9.66 -2.78 17.51
N ASN A 27 10.76 -2.05 17.71
CA ASN A 27 11.87 -2.48 18.55
C ASN A 27 11.53 -2.55 20.05
N ALA A 28 10.49 -1.84 20.51
CA ALA A 28 9.98 -1.94 21.87
C ALA A 28 9.06 -3.16 22.05
N GLY A 29 8.74 -3.84 20.96
CA GLY A 29 7.89 -5.00 20.92
C GLY A 29 6.40 -4.68 20.79
N GLN A 30 6.04 -3.40 20.65
CA GLN A 30 4.67 -2.98 20.41
C GLN A 30 4.27 -3.33 18.98
N THR A 31 3.06 -3.87 18.84
CA THR A 31 2.50 -4.24 17.54
C THR A 31 1.48 -3.19 17.10
N THR A 32 1.57 -2.74 15.85
CA THR A 32 0.74 -1.69 15.27
C THR A 32 0.19 -2.12 13.91
N ILE A 33 -1.09 -1.83 13.68
CA ILE A 33 -1.73 -2.01 12.37
C ILE A 33 -1.47 -0.76 11.53
N VAL A 34 -0.91 -0.94 10.34
CA VAL A 34 -0.54 0.14 9.41
C VAL A 34 -1.30 -0.04 8.11
N LYS A 35 -1.99 1.02 7.67
CA LYS A 35 -2.59 1.07 6.32
C LYS A 35 -1.56 1.62 5.33
N LEU A 36 -1.46 1.00 4.16
CA LEU A 36 -0.63 1.48 3.06
C LEU A 36 -1.29 2.73 2.46
N ALA A 37 -0.56 3.85 2.45
CA ALA A 37 -1.02 5.13 1.91
C ALA A 37 -0.94 5.19 0.37
N CYS A 38 -1.65 6.15 -0.23
CA CYS A 38 -1.62 6.51 -1.66
C CYS A 38 -2.10 5.43 -2.63
N ILE A 39 -2.61 4.32 -2.09
CA ILE A 39 -3.14 3.21 -2.86
C ILE A 39 -4.44 2.70 -2.22
N ASN A 40 -5.34 2.22 -3.05
CA ASN A 40 -6.48 1.42 -2.63
C ASN A 40 -6.34 0.02 -3.24
N ALA A 41 -6.33 -0.99 -2.38
CA ALA A 41 -6.43 -2.37 -2.82
C ALA A 41 -7.90 -2.80 -2.79
N PRO A 42 -8.34 -3.70 -3.68
CA PRO A 42 -9.69 -4.25 -3.61
C PRO A 42 -9.92 -4.93 -2.28
N GLU A 43 -11.12 -4.76 -1.74
CA GLU A 43 -11.53 -5.48 -0.55
C GLU A 43 -11.56 -6.99 -0.79
N VAL A 44 -11.32 -7.77 0.27
CA VAL A 44 -11.39 -9.24 0.23
C VAL A 44 -12.80 -9.75 -0.13
N THR A 45 -13.83 -8.92 0.07
CA THR A 45 -15.21 -9.18 -0.35
C THR A 45 -15.34 -9.34 -1.88
N ASP A 46 -14.51 -8.63 -2.65
CA ASP A 46 -14.23 -8.93 -4.06
C ASP A 46 -13.24 -10.11 -4.14
N LYS A 47 -13.78 -11.32 -3.90
CA LYS A 47 -13.01 -12.53 -3.60
C LYS A 47 -11.87 -12.82 -4.58
N ARG A 48 -11.99 -12.47 -5.86
CA ARG A 48 -10.91 -12.76 -6.83
C ARG A 48 -9.76 -11.77 -6.66
N TYR A 49 -10.07 -10.48 -6.67
CA TYR A 49 -9.05 -9.43 -6.74
C TYR A 49 -8.49 -9.08 -5.36
N GLY A 50 -9.32 -9.07 -4.32
CA GLY A 50 -8.88 -8.83 -2.94
C GLY A 50 -7.96 -9.94 -2.42
N LEU A 51 -8.24 -11.21 -2.75
CA LEU A 51 -7.33 -12.32 -2.41
C LEU A 51 -5.99 -12.19 -3.16
N ALA A 52 -6.02 -11.85 -4.44
CA ALA A 52 -4.80 -11.66 -5.24
C ALA A 52 -3.94 -10.50 -4.69
N ALA A 53 -4.56 -9.37 -4.33
CA ALA A 53 -3.87 -8.25 -3.71
C ALA A 53 -3.24 -8.62 -2.36
N THR A 54 -4.00 -9.32 -1.51
CA THR A 54 -3.51 -9.82 -0.21
C THR A 54 -2.34 -10.79 -0.38
N GLN A 55 -2.43 -11.73 -1.34
CA GLN A 55 -1.35 -12.66 -1.64
C GLN A 55 -0.11 -11.95 -2.15
N ARG A 56 -0.27 -10.96 -3.04
CA ARG A 56 0.85 -10.16 -3.54
C ARG A 56 1.55 -9.43 -2.40
N LEU A 57 0.79 -8.79 -1.50
CA LEU A 57 1.37 -8.10 -0.36
C LEU A 57 2.10 -9.06 0.57
N LYS A 58 1.57 -10.27 0.81
CA LYS A 58 2.28 -11.33 1.57
C LYS A 58 3.59 -11.77 0.92
N GLN A 59 3.67 -11.81 -0.41
CA GLN A 59 4.90 -12.13 -1.13
C GLN A 59 5.94 -11.01 -1.02
N LEU A 60 5.49 -9.75 -1.05
CA LEU A 60 6.36 -8.58 -0.89
C LEU A 60 6.82 -8.38 0.55
N LEU A 61 5.98 -8.78 1.51
CA LEU A 61 6.17 -8.61 2.95
C LEU A 61 5.91 -9.93 3.71
N PRO A 62 6.77 -10.95 3.54
CA PRO A 62 6.69 -12.14 4.38
C PRO A 62 6.92 -11.78 5.86
N PRO A 63 6.40 -12.57 6.82
CA PRO A 63 6.70 -12.36 8.23
C PRO A 63 8.20 -12.29 8.49
N GLN A 64 8.60 -11.48 9.47
CA GLN A 64 10.00 -11.18 9.80
C GLN A 64 10.72 -10.25 8.82
N THR A 65 10.04 -9.72 7.80
CA THR A 65 10.64 -8.70 6.90
C THR A 65 10.87 -7.39 7.65
N PRO A 66 12.10 -6.86 7.71
CA PRO A 66 12.37 -5.52 8.21
C PRO A 66 11.79 -4.48 7.26
N VAL A 67 11.12 -3.47 7.80
CA VAL A 67 10.50 -2.40 7.02
C VAL A 67 10.81 -1.03 7.60
N VAL A 68 10.87 -0.04 6.72
CA VAL A 68 10.79 1.37 7.07
C VAL A 68 9.44 1.89 6.61
N ILE A 69 8.69 2.49 7.52
CA ILE A 69 7.38 3.07 7.23
C ILE A 69 7.50 4.58 7.34
N ARG A 70 7.20 5.27 6.25
CA ARG A 70 7.12 6.72 6.22
C ARG A 70 5.67 7.11 6.46
N SER A 71 5.36 7.58 7.66
CA SER A 71 4.00 7.99 8.00
C SER A 71 3.59 9.19 7.15
N THR A 72 2.45 9.09 6.48
CA THR A 72 1.87 10.15 5.65
C THR A 72 0.77 10.91 6.38
N GLU A 73 0.05 10.22 7.28
CA GLU A 73 -0.97 10.80 8.15
C GLU A 73 -1.32 9.83 9.29
N GLN A 74 -2.04 10.33 10.29
CA GLN A 74 -2.78 9.47 11.21
C GLN A 74 -4.25 9.43 10.80
N LEU A 75 -4.79 8.22 10.68
CA LEU A 75 -6.21 8.02 10.41
C LEU A 75 -7.06 8.45 11.62
N LYS A 76 -8.34 8.72 11.39
CA LYS A 76 -9.30 9.14 12.44
C LYS A 76 -9.36 8.20 13.65
N ASN A 77 -9.02 6.92 13.47
CA ASN A 77 -8.99 5.93 14.54
C ASN A 77 -7.60 5.74 15.19
N GLY A 78 -6.68 6.68 14.97
CA GLY A 78 -5.33 6.67 15.54
C GLY A 78 -4.35 5.69 14.88
N ARG A 79 -4.79 4.94 13.85
CA ARG A 79 -3.87 4.07 13.10
C ARG A 79 -3.01 4.91 12.16
N PRO A 80 -1.71 4.63 12.04
CA PRO A 80 -0.89 5.29 11.04
C PRO A 80 -1.27 4.81 9.62
N ALA A 81 -1.26 5.75 8.68
CA ALA A 81 -1.15 5.44 7.26
C ALA A 81 0.25 5.82 6.78
N GLY A 82 0.86 5.00 5.95
CA GLY A 82 2.23 5.23 5.51
C GLY A 82 2.63 4.51 4.25
N GLU A 83 3.72 4.98 3.66
CA GLU A 83 4.41 4.30 2.58
C GLU A 83 5.46 3.35 3.16
N VAL A 84 5.38 2.07 2.78
CA VAL A 84 6.20 0.99 3.34
C VAL A 84 7.36 0.69 2.41
N PHE A 85 8.57 0.61 2.96
CA PHE A 85 9.80 0.36 2.21
C PHE A 85 10.52 -0.88 2.71
N VAL A 86 10.98 -1.69 1.76
CA VAL A 86 11.96 -2.78 1.95
C VAL A 86 13.14 -2.48 1.03
N ASP A 87 14.35 -2.48 1.55
CA ASP A 87 15.58 -2.18 0.79
C ASP A 87 15.47 -0.91 -0.08
N ASN A 88 14.89 0.15 0.51
CA ASN A 88 14.64 1.44 -0.14
C ASN A 88 13.72 1.39 -1.37
N ARG A 89 12.87 0.35 -1.48
CA ARG A 89 11.84 0.22 -2.52
C ARG A 89 10.45 0.30 -1.91
N SER A 90 9.61 1.16 -2.48
CA SER A 90 8.22 1.31 -2.06
C SER A 90 7.39 0.07 -2.40
N VAL A 91 6.88 -0.60 -1.38
CA VAL A 91 5.94 -1.71 -1.51
C VAL A 91 4.61 -1.22 -2.08
N ASN A 92 4.19 -0.01 -1.69
CA ASN A 92 2.96 0.60 -2.18
C ASN A 92 3.03 0.80 -3.70
N LEU A 93 4.14 1.35 -4.20
CA LEU A 93 4.36 1.52 -5.64
C LEU A 93 4.42 0.17 -6.36
N LEU A 94 5.10 -0.83 -5.79
CA LEU A 94 5.18 -2.19 -6.36
C LEU A 94 3.81 -2.86 -6.50
N LEU A 95 2.87 -2.61 -5.58
CA LEU A 95 1.50 -3.10 -5.71
C LEU A 95 0.76 -2.45 -6.89
N VAL A 96 0.97 -1.15 -7.12
CA VAL A 96 0.40 -0.46 -8.29
C VAL A 96 1.04 -0.95 -9.59
N GLU A 97 2.37 -1.10 -9.62
CA GLU A 97 3.11 -1.62 -10.78
C GLU A 97 2.66 -3.02 -11.19
N SER A 98 2.35 -3.90 -10.23
CA SER A 98 1.83 -5.24 -10.52
C SER A 98 0.31 -5.28 -10.73
N GLY A 99 -0.37 -4.13 -10.70
CA GLY A 99 -1.81 -4.02 -10.86
C GLY A 99 -2.59 -4.71 -9.73
N ASN A 100 -2.07 -4.72 -8.50
CA ASN A 100 -2.74 -5.25 -7.32
C ASN A 100 -3.37 -4.17 -6.43
N ALA A 101 -3.13 -2.90 -6.75
CA ALA A 101 -3.79 -1.75 -6.15
C ALA A 101 -3.99 -0.66 -7.22
N VAL A 102 -4.96 0.22 -6.98
CA VAL A 102 -5.16 1.47 -7.73
C VAL A 102 -4.58 2.63 -6.96
N VAL A 103 -4.25 3.71 -7.65
CA VAL A 103 -3.74 4.93 -7.04
C VAL A 103 -4.86 5.69 -6.34
N ASP A 104 -4.64 6.08 -5.08
CA ASP A 104 -5.52 6.99 -4.36
C ASP A 104 -5.10 8.44 -4.63
N GLN A 105 -5.86 9.12 -5.51
CA GLN A 105 -5.54 10.49 -5.92
C GLN A 105 -5.63 11.51 -4.79
N GLU A 106 -6.43 11.25 -3.75
CA GLU A 106 -6.64 12.20 -2.65
C GLU A 106 -5.46 12.20 -1.67
N SER A 107 -4.79 11.07 -1.48
CA SER A 107 -3.65 10.96 -0.56
C SER A 107 -2.28 11.01 -1.26
N LEU A 108 -2.23 10.93 -2.59
CA LEU A 108 -1.00 10.92 -3.38
C LEU A 108 0.01 12.03 -3.06
N GLN A 109 -0.44 13.26 -2.76
CA GLN A 109 0.49 14.35 -2.44
C GLN A 109 1.26 14.14 -1.13
N ASN A 110 0.82 13.22 -0.29
CA ASN A 110 1.43 12.95 1.01
C ASN A 110 2.45 11.80 0.94
N CYS A 111 2.54 11.08 -0.17
CA CYS A 111 3.52 10.01 -0.34
C CYS A 111 4.94 10.51 -0.57
N TYR A 112 5.90 9.66 -0.22
CA TYR A 112 7.30 9.96 -0.47
C TYR A 112 7.68 9.72 -1.93
N GLU A 113 7.26 8.60 -2.51
CA GLU A 113 7.42 8.42 -3.96
C GLU A 113 6.54 9.44 -4.71
N SER A 114 7.10 10.03 -5.76
CA SER A 114 6.43 11.13 -6.45
C SER A 114 5.09 10.71 -7.05
N LYS A 115 4.12 11.63 -7.06
CA LYS A 115 2.84 11.48 -7.74
C LYS A 115 2.98 10.93 -9.17
N THR A 116 3.96 11.45 -9.91
CA THR A 116 4.24 11.02 -11.29
C THR A 116 4.61 9.54 -11.39
N LYS A 117 5.42 9.01 -10.46
CA LYS A 117 5.78 7.58 -10.45
C LYS A 117 4.57 6.69 -10.27
N PHE A 118 3.70 6.99 -9.30
CA PHE A 118 2.47 6.23 -9.07
C PHE A 118 1.54 6.24 -10.29
N LEU A 119 1.31 7.41 -10.89
CA LEU A 119 0.45 7.53 -12.07
C LEU A 119 1.01 6.79 -13.29
N ILE A 120 2.33 6.86 -13.51
CA ILE A 120 3.00 6.10 -14.58
C ILE A 120 2.92 4.60 -14.31
N ALA A 121 3.14 4.15 -13.08
CA ALA A 121 3.02 2.75 -12.70
C ALA A 121 1.62 2.20 -12.98
N GLU A 122 0.58 2.93 -12.60
CA GLU A 122 -0.80 2.51 -12.83
C GLU A 122 -1.14 2.46 -14.32
N ALA A 123 -0.76 3.49 -15.08
CA ALA A 123 -0.96 3.53 -16.53
C ALA A 123 -0.26 2.35 -17.22
N ASN A 124 0.96 2.00 -16.78
CA ASN A 124 1.70 0.86 -17.30
C ASN A 124 1.01 -0.47 -16.94
N ALA A 125 0.52 -0.62 -15.72
CA ALA A 125 -0.22 -1.81 -15.30
C ALA A 125 -1.52 -1.99 -16.10
N LYS A 126 -2.24 -0.88 -16.37
CA LYS A 126 -3.43 -0.83 -17.22
C LYS A 126 -3.11 -1.27 -18.65
N ASN A 127 -2.10 -0.67 -19.28
CA ASN A 127 -1.69 -0.98 -20.66
C ASN A 127 -1.22 -2.42 -20.83
N LYS A 128 -0.62 -3.02 -19.79
CA LYS A 128 -0.15 -4.40 -19.79
C LYS A 128 -1.21 -5.40 -19.31
N HIS A 129 -2.42 -4.95 -18.99
CA HIS A 129 -3.49 -5.78 -18.46
C HIS A 129 -3.05 -6.62 -17.24
N LEU A 130 -2.36 -6.01 -16.28
CA LEU A 130 -1.86 -6.71 -15.09
C LEU A 130 -2.88 -6.70 -13.94
N GLY A 131 -2.94 -7.80 -13.19
CA GLY A 131 -3.77 -7.93 -11.99
C GLY A 131 -5.23 -7.52 -12.22
N LEU A 132 -5.65 -6.44 -11.55
CA LEU A 132 -6.96 -5.80 -11.70
C LEU A 132 -7.33 -5.55 -13.17
N TRP A 133 -6.35 -5.17 -13.99
CA TRP A 133 -6.56 -4.74 -15.37
C TRP A 133 -6.65 -5.90 -16.39
N GLN A 134 -6.63 -7.16 -15.93
CA GLN A 134 -6.73 -8.35 -16.78
C GLN A 134 -8.10 -8.50 -17.47
N GLN A 135 -9.15 -7.86 -16.96
CA GLN A 135 -10.49 -7.88 -17.57
C GLN A 135 -11.02 -6.46 -17.70
N SER A 136 -11.52 -6.11 -18.89
CA SER A 136 -12.08 -4.78 -19.23
C SER A 136 -13.34 -4.38 -18.45
N LYS A 137 -13.74 -5.17 -17.43
CA LYS A 137 -14.98 -5.00 -16.66
C LYS A 137 -14.80 -4.40 -15.28
N LEU A 138 -13.59 -4.02 -14.87
CA LEU A 138 -13.49 -3.05 -13.78
C LEU A 138 -13.99 -1.71 -14.34
N PRO A 139 -15.03 -1.08 -13.76
CA PRO A 139 -15.43 0.25 -14.18
C PRO A 139 -14.20 1.15 -14.06
N MET A 140 -13.87 1.89 -15.12
CA MET A 140 -12.67 2.74 -15.18
C MET A 140 -12.58 3.80 -14.06
N ASN A 141 -13.63 3.93 -13.23
CA ASN A 141 -13.77 4.88 -12.13
C ASN A 141 -14.04 4.22 -10.75
N THR A 142 -13.76 2.93 -10.52
CA THR A 142 -13.89 2.38 -9.16
C THR A 142 -12.69 2.80 -8.31
N SER A 143 -12.88 3.86 -7.54
CA SER A 143 -12.23 4.01 -6.23
C SER A 143 -12.89 2.99 -5.30
N PHE A 144 -12.10 2.05 -4.76
CA PHE A 144 -12.55 1.17 -3.67
C PHE A 144 -12.57 1.92 -2.35
#